data_AF-A0A974NAN7-F1
#
_entry.id   AF-A0A974NAN7-F1
#
_cell.length_a   1.000
_cell.length_b   1.000
_cell.length_c   1.000
_cell.angle_alpha   90.00
_cell.angle_beta   90.00
_cell.angle_gamma   90.00
#
_symmetry.space_group_name_H-M   'P 1'
#
loop_
_entity.id
_entity.type
_entity.pdbx_description
1 polymer ?
#
loop_
_entity_poly.entity_id
_entity_poly.type
_entity_poly.pdbx_seq_one_letter_code
_entity_poly.pdbx_strand_id
1 'polypeptide(L)'
;MTAARPGAGVHLADGARLRRWPGPVPDEPAGLCLVVPGRGYPATMPLLFWPATALVEDGWAVTVLEWGTPPTDPAALEALAEAALSRALEAPLKQADVPLLLVAKSLGTRLAPWAGRHEVAGVWLTPLLDDARVRRAIETYPAPGLVVGGTDDPHWDGGPALTPVAAGVQVWAVPGANHSLQVPSWRASVRTQCEVTDRVLALARGLPAGRAPSGPGARVS
;
A
#
# COMPACT_ATOMS: atom_id res chain seq x y z
N MET A 1 9.45 0.07 -36.65
CA MET A 1 8.50 0.54 -35.62
C MET A 1 7.82 -0.68 -35.01
N THR A 2 8.38 -1.21 -33.93
CA THR A 2 7.83 -2.35 -33.19
C THR A 2 7.01 -1.82 -32.03
N ALA A 3 5.70 -2.11 -32.04
CA ALA A 3 4.79 -1.77 -30.97
C ALA A 3 5.20 -2.46 -29.66
N ALA A 4 5.25 -1.70 -28.57
CA ALA A 4 5.47 -2.23 -27.22
C ALA A 4 4.30 -3.13 -26.82
N ARG A 5 4.61 -4.35 -26.36
CA ARG A 5 3.60 -5.26 -25.79
C ARG A 5 3.13 -4.71 -24.44
N PRO A 6 1.82 -4.64 -24.17
CA PRO A 6 1.33 -4.34 -22.82
C PRO A 6 1.49 -5.57 -21.92
N GLY A 7 2.06 -5.39 -20.73
CA GLY A 7 1.83 -6.29 -19.58
C GLY A 7 2.85 -7.39 -19.26
N ALA A 8 4.12 -7.30 -19.67
CA ALA A 8 5.13 -8.26 -19.21
C ALA A 8 5.55 -7.95 -17.76
N GLY A 9 5.01 -8.69 -16.79
CA GLY A 9 5.42 -8.58 -15.40
C GLY A 9 6.91 -8.90 -15.22
N VAL A 10 7.62 -8.10 -14.43
CA VAL A 10 9.06 -8.29 -14.19
C VAL A 10 9.24 -9.26 -13.04
N HIS A 11 10.06 -10.29 -13.24
CA HIS A 11 10.44 -11.24 -12.19
C HIS A 11 11.37 -10.58 -11.17
N LEU A 12 11.04 -10.75 -9.89
CA LEU A 12 11.96 -10.55 -8.79
C LEU A 12 12.51 -11.92 -8.35
N ALA A 13 13.58 -11.92 -7.55
CA ALA A 13 14.02 -13.15 -6.88
C ALA A 13 12.82 -13.77 -6.13
N ASP A 14 12.78 -15.11 -6.05
CA ASP A 14 11.77 -15.89 -5.30
C ASP A 14 10.37 -16.02 -5.92
N GLY A 15 10.25 -15.88 -7.24
CA GLY A 15 8.99 -16.19 -7.95
C GLY A 15 7.89 -15.13 -7.79
N ALA A 16 8.20 -14.03 -7.12
CA ALA A 16 7.40 -12.83 -7.11
C ALA A 16 7.57 -12.06 -8.43
N ARG A 17 6.51 -11.38 -8.85
CA ARG A 17 6.47 -10.55 -10.06
C ARG A 17 5.89 -9.20 -9.75
N LEU A 18 6.36 -8.18 -10.45
CA LEU A 18 5.74 -6.86 -10.45
C LEU A 18 4.87 -6.70 -11.68
N ARG A 19 3.63 -6.29 -11.46
CA ARG A 19 2.71 -5.94 -12.53
C ARG A 19 2.23 -4.50 -12.33
N ARG A 20 2.38 -3.68 -13.36
CA ARG A 20 1.73 -2.37 -13.40
C ARG A 20 0.21 -2.55 -13.44
N TRP A 21 -0.53 -1.82 -12.62
CA TRP A 21 -1.98 -1.86 -12.67
C TRP A 21 -2.50 -1.21 -13.97
N PRO A 22 -3.53 -1.78 -14.62
CA PRO A 22 -4.04 -1.25 -15.88
C PRO A 22 -4.69 0.14 -15.71
N GLY A 23 -4.54 1.00 -16.72
CA GLY A 23 -5.18 2.31 -16.80
C GLY A 23 -4.24 3.37 -17.39
N PRO A 24 -4.64 4.66 -17.34
CA PRO A 24 -3.83 5.76 -17.84
C PRO A 24 -2.42 5.79 -17.23
N VAL A 25 -1.45 6.16 -18.06
CA VAL A 25 -0.06 6.34 -17.65
C VAL A 25 0.21 7.84 -17.63
N PRO A 26 0.28 8.48 -16.45
CA PRO A 26 0.68 9.87 -16.39
C PRO A 26 2.17 9.99 -16.71
N ASP A 27 2.55 11.05 -17.43
CA ASP A 27 3.95 11.43 -17.63
C ASP A 27 4.58 11.88 -16.29
N GLU A 28 3.79 12.59 -15.48
CA GLU A 28 4.12 13.03 -14.12
C GLU A 28 3.09 12.44 -13.14
N PRO A 29 3.41 11.33 -12.44
CA PRO A 29 2.46 10.70 -11.52
C PRO A 29 2.24 11.55 -10.27
N ALA A 30 0.99 11.58 -9.78
CA ALA A 30 0.64 12.21 -8.50
C ALA A 30 1.33 11.54 -7.29
N GLY A 31 1.77 10.29 -7.47
CA GLY A 31 2.50 9.50 -6.49
C GLY A 31 2.73 8.08 -7.00
N LEU A 32 3.54 7.31 -6.27
CA LEU A 32 3.74 5.89 -6.52
C LEU A 32 3.07 5.05 -5.45
N CYS A 33 2.31 4.06 -5.89
CA CYS A 33 1.68 3.10 -4.99
C CYS A 33 2.20 1.69 -5.26
N LEU A 34 2.64 1.00 -4.20
CA LEU A 34 2.84 -0.44 -4.22
C LEU A 34 1.67 -1.14 -3.54
N VAL A 35 0.99 -2.02 -4.27
CA VAL A 35 -0.06 -2.89 -3.73
C VAL A 35 0.53 -4.25 -3.38
N VAL A 36 0.35 -4.66 -2.13
CA VAL A 36 0.93 -5.90 -1.60
C VAL A 36 -0.18 -6.84 -1.13
N PRO A 37 -0.34 -8.02 -1.80
CA PRO A 37 -1.47 -8.90 -1.56
C PRO A 37 -1.38 -9.66 -0.23
N GLY A 38 -2.45 -10.40 0.08
CA GLY A 38 -2.45 -11.38 1.16
C GLY A 38 -2.10 -12.79 0.67
N ARG A 39 -2.08 -13.76 1.58
CA ARG A 39 -2.02 -15.18 1.20
C ARG A 39 -3.33 -15.59 0.52
N GLY A 40 -3.26 -16.07 -0.72
CA GLY A 40 -4.45 -16.48 -1.49
C GLY A 40 -5.42 -15.33 -1.81
N TYR A 41 -5.02 -14.08 -1.59
CA TYR A 41 -5.83 -12.89 -1.85
C TYR A 41 -5.06 -11.97 -2.81
N PRO A 42 -5.06 -12.28 -4.13
CA PRO A 42 -4.36 -11.48 -5.11
C PRO A 42 -5.01 -10.09 -5.26
N ALA A 43 -4.29 -9.15 -5.86
CA ALA A 43 -4.81 -7.80 -6.07
C ALA A 43 -6.03 -7.72 -6.99
N THR A 44 -6.32 -8.78 -7.74
CA THR A 44 -7.54 -8.91 -8.56
C THR A 44 -8.81 -9.09 -7.73
N MET A 45 -8.69 -9.29 -6.41
CA MET A 45 -9.83 -9.38 -5.50
C MET A 45 -10.29 -8.00 -5.03
N PRO A 46 -11.60 -7.80 -4.73
CA PRO A 46 -12.22 -6.48 -4.60
C PRO A 46 -11.52 -5.48 -3.66
N LEU A 47 -11.02 -5.96 -2.51
CA LEU A 47 -10.43 -5.11 -1.47
C LEU A 47 -9.10 -4.47 -1.87
N LEU A 48 -8.46 -5.00 -2.91
CA LEU A 48 -7.27 -4.41 -3.52
C LEU A 48 -7.55 -3.87 -4.92
N PHE A 49 -8.45 -4.52 -5.65
CA PHE A 49 -8.81 -4.15 -7.01
C PHE A 49 -9.36 -2.73 -7.10
N TRP A 50 -10.32 -2.36 -6.24
CA TRP A 50 -10.97 -1.06 -6.32
C TRP A 50 -10.04 0.08 -5.87
N PRO A 51 -9.32 -0.03 -4.73
CA PRO A 51 -8.31 0.98 -4.38
C PRO A 51 -7.23 1.15 -5.46
N ALA A 52 -6.71 0.06 -6.04
CA ALA A 52 -5.70 0.15 -7.09
C ALA A 52 -6.22 0.85 -8.35
N THR A 53 -7.44 0.52 -8.78
CA THR A 53 -8.09 1.15 -9.94
C THR A 53 -8.34 2.63 -9.68
N ALA A 54 -8.91 2.97 -8.53
CA ALA A 54 -9.22 4.34 -8.17
C ALA A 54 -7.97 5.22 -8.07
N LEU A 55 -6.87 4.70 -7.50
CA LEU A 55 -5.58 5.40 -7.46
C LEU A 55 -5.05 5.70 -8.86
N VAL A 56 -5.13 4.74 -9.80
CA VAL A 56 -4.74 4.98 -11.20
C VAL A 56 -5.61 6.05 -11.85
N GLU A 57 -6.92 6.03 -11.61
CA GLU A 57 -7.85 7.07 -12.09
C GLU A 57 -7.55 8.45 -11.47
N ASP A 58 -6.98 8.48 -10.27
CA ASP A 58 -6.52 9.70 -9.56
C ASP A 58 -5.08 10.10 -9.92
N GLY A 59 -4.48 9.51 -10.97
CA GLY A 59 -3.16 9.89 -11.48
C GLY A 59 -1.97 9.26 -10.76
N TRP A 60 -2.16 8.24 -9.93
CA TRP A 60 -1.06 7.50 -9.32
C TRP A 60 -0.49 6.45 -10.26
N ALA A 61 0.82 6.26 -10.23
CA ALA A 61 1.44 5.08 -10.82
C ALA A 61 1.40 3.91 -9.84
N VAL A 62 0.53 2.94 -10.12
CA VAL A 62 0.29 1.79 -9.25
C VAL A 62 1.00 0.55 -9.78
N THR A 63 1.85 -0.03 -8.94
CA THR A 63 2.49 -1.33 -9.17
C THR A 63 1.97 -2.34 -8.14
N VAL A 64 1.79 -3.57 -8.57
CA VAL A 64 1.29 -4.65 -7.74
C VAL A 64 2.34 -5.74 -7.65
N LEU A 65 2.57 -6.21 -6.43
CA LEU A 65 3.34 -7.42 -6.19
C LEU A 65 2.44 -8.65 -6.39
N GLU A 66 2.87 -9.57 -7.23
CA GLU A 66 2.17 -10.83 -7.50
C GLU A 66 3.06 -11.99 -7.07
N TRP A 67 2.53 -12.91 -6.28
CA TRP A 67 3.21 -14.13 -5.88
C TRP A 67 2.26 -15.32 -5.97
N GLY A 68 2.80 -16.50 -6.31
CA GLY A 68 2.09 -17.76 -6.12
C GLY A 68 2.22 -18.20 -4.66
N THR A 69 3.47 -18.40 -4.24
CA THR A 69 3.83 -18.62 -2.83
C THR A 69 4.47 -17.35 -2.30
N PRO A 70 3.92 -16.74 -1.24
CA PRO A 70 4.51 -15.54 -0.68
C PRO A 70 5.81 -15.84 0.08
N PRO A 71 6.71 -14.86 0.22
CA PRO A 71 7.88 -15.00 1.10
C PRO A 71 7.42 -15.25 2.53
N THR A 72 8.05 -16.22 3.19
CA THR A 72 7.84 -16.48 4.62
C THR A 72 8.80 -15.67 5.49
N ASP A 73 9.97 -15.35 4.95
CA ASP A 73 10.98 -14.52 5.60
C ASP A 73 10.61 -13.02 5.47
N PRO A 74 10.52 -12.28 6.59
CA PRO A 74 10.30 -10.84 6.55
C PRO A 74 11.35 -10.08 5.73
N ALA A 75 12.63 -10.45 5.81
CA ALA A 75 13.67 -9.72 5.07
C ALA A 75 13.53 -9.86 3.56
N ALA A 76 13.16 -11.06 3.08
CA ALA A 76 12.80 -11.26 1.67
C ALA A 76 11.60 -10.40 1.24
N LEU A 77 10.55 -10.29 2.05
CA LEU A 77 9.40 -9.44 1.75
C LEU A 77 9.79 -7.95 1.68
N GLU A 78 10.61 -7.47 2.60
CA GLU A 78 11.14 -6.10 2.60
C GLU A 78 11.99 -5.82 1.36
N ALA A 79 12.88 -6.75 0.99
CA ALA A 79 13.70 -6.62 -0.21
C ALA A 79 12.86 -6.56 -1.50
N LEU A 80 11.75 -7.31 -1.58
CA LEU A 80 10.81 -7.22 -2.69
C LEU A 80 10.14 -5.85 -2.77
N ALA A 81 9.72 -5.28 -1.63
CA ALA A 81 9.09 -3.96 -1.58
C ALA A 81 10.08 -2.85 -1.99
N GLU A 82 11.30 -2.89 -1.46
CA GLU A 82 12.39 -1.96 -1.81
C GLU A 82 12.69 -2.02 -3.31
N ALA A 83 12.84 -3.23 -3.85
CA ALA A 83 13.09 -3.43 -5.28
C ALA A 83 11.91 -2.94 -6.13
N ALA A 84 10.67 -3.14 -5.67
CA ALA A 84 9.49 -2.70 -6.40
C ALA A 84 9.40 -1.19 -6.52
N LEU A 85 9.49 -0.48 -5.40
CA LEU A 85 9.39 0.98 -5.41
C LEU A 85 10.62 1.63 -6.06
N SER A 86 11.83 1.15 -5.79
CA SER A 86 13.04 1.70 -6.43
C SER A 86 13.01 1.55 -7.95
N ARG A 87 12.45 0.44 -8.45
CA ARG A 87 12.25 0.24 -9.90
C ARG A 87 11.17 1.16 -10.46
N ALA A 88 10.09 1.40 -9.73
CA ALA A 88 9.03 2.31 -10.16
C ALA A 88 9.49 3.77 -10.18
N LEU A 89 10.39 4.15 -9.26
CA LEU A 89 11.05 5.47 -9.22
C LEU A 89 12.16 5.63 -10.26
N GLU A 90 12.71 4.52 -10.77
CA GLU A 90 14.00 4.50 -11.48
C GLU A 90 15.16 5.13 -10.68
N ALA A 91 15.04 5.16 -9.36
CA ALA A 91 15.99 5.76 -8.43
C ALA A 91 15.89 5.11 -7.02
N PRO A 92 16.92 5.24 -6.16
CA PRO A 92 16.81 4.89 -4.74
C PRO A 92 15.64 5.61 -4.05
N LEU A 93 14.92 4.93 -3.15
CA LEU A 93 13.74 5.47 -2.45
C LEU A 93 13.95 6.84 -1.79
N LYS A 94 15.14 7.06 -1.21
CA LYS A 94 15.51 8.33 -0.56
C LYS A 94 15.55 9.54 -1.51
N GLN A 95 15.48 9.30 -2.82
CA GLN A 95 15.47 10.33 -3.87
C GLN A 95 14.06 10.53 -4.45
N ALA A 96 13.02 9.88 -3.91
CA ALA A 96 11.65 10.10 -4.33
C ALA A 96 11.26 11.58 -4.15
N ASP A 97 10.87 12.20 -5.26
CA ASP A 97 10.31 13.55 -5.35
C ASP A 97 8.78 13.54 -5.47
N VAL A 98 8.19 12.34 -5.42
CA VAL A 98 6.74 12.09 -5.40
C VAL A 98 6.33 11.35 -4.14
N PRO A 99 5.07 11.48 -3.69
CA PRO A 99 4.53 10.72 -2.58
C PRO A 99 4.65 9.20 -2.81
N LEU A 100 4.98 8.46 -1.74
CA LEU A 100 5.01 7.00 -1.74
C LEU A 100 3.88 6.45 -0.87
N LEU A 101 3.15 5.47 -1.39
CA LEU A 101 2.04 4.80 -0.71
C LEU A 101 2.21 3.27 -0.79
N LEU A 102 1.97 2.59 0.33
CA LEU A 102 1.84 1.14 0.38
C LEU A 102 0.40 0.76 0.69
N VAL A 103 -0.26 -0.02 -0.16
CA VAL A 103 -1.58 -0.61 0.11
C VAL A 103 -1.41 -2.11 0.32
N ALA A 104 -1.51 -2.54 1.57
CA ALA A 104 -1.14 -3.88 1.99
C ALA A 104 -2.30 -4.61 2.66
N LYS A 105 -2.48 -5.90 2.33
CA LYS A 105 -3.54 -6.76 2.89
C LYS A 105 -2.98 -7.96 3.63
N SER A 106 -3.45 -8.21 4.85
CA SER A 106 -3.10 -9.38 5.66
C SER A 106 -1.58 -9.63 5.69
N LEU A 107 -1.08 -10.66 5.00
CA LEU A 107 0.35 -10.94 4.89
C LEU A 107 1.19 -9.73 4.45
N GLY A 108 0.68 -8.90 3.53
CA GLY A 108 1.35 -7.68 3.10
C GLY A 108 1.58 -6.67 4.23
N THR A 109 0.76 -6.67 5.29
CA THR A 109 0.90 -5.72 6.40
C THR A 109 2.15 -5.99 7.25
N ARG A 110 2.83 -7.12 7.02
CA ARG A 110 4.18 -7.37 7.54
C ARG A 110 5.23 -6.39 7.03
N LEU A 111 4.92 -5.59 6.02
CA LEU A 111 5.75 -4.47 5.59
C LEU A 111 5.60 -3.21 6.44
N ALA A 112 4.68 -3.14 7.42
CA ALA A 112 4.53 -1.97 8.29
C ALA A 112 5.86 -1.54 8.97
N PRO A 113 6.69 -2.45 9.53
CA PRO A 113 7.99 -2.05 10.08
C PRO A 113 8.91 -1.39 9.05
N TRP A 114 8.96 -1.93 7.83
CA TRP A 114 9.79 -1.40 6.74
C TRP A 114 9.26 -0.04 6.26
N ALA A 115 7.96 0.04 5.97
CA ALA A 115 7.35 1.26 5.49
C ALA A 115 7.51 2.41 6.50
N GLY A 116 7.46 2.11 7.81
CA GLY A 116 7.75 3.09 8.86
C GLY A 116 9.21 3.56 8.88
N ARG A 117 10.19 2.67 8.70
CA ARG A 117 11.62 3.05 8.62
C ARG A 117 11.94 3.93 7.40
N HIS A 118 11.17 3.78 6.33
CA HIS A 118 11.32 4.53 5.08
C HIS A 118 10.31 5.70 4.96
N GLU A 119 9.52 5.97 6.01
CA GLU A 119 8.51 7.03 6.06
C GLU A 119 7.51 7.01 4.88
N VAL A 120 7.21 5.81 4.37
CA VAL A 120 6.22 5.58 3.29
C VAL A 120 4.81 5.65 3.90
N ALA A 121 3.85 6.29 3.23
CA ALA A 121 2.47 6.29 3.71
C ALA A 121 1.87 4.86 3.63
N GLY A 122 1.03 4.48 4.59
CA GLY A 122 0.61 3.08 4.75
C GLY A 122 -0.90 2.86 4.86
N VAL A 123 -1.46 2.01 4.01
CA VAL A 123 -2.81 1.45 4.15
C VAL A 123 -2.69 -0.02 4.56
N TRP A 124 -3.25 -0.36 5.72
CA TRP A 124 -3.19 -1.66 6.35
C TRP A 124 -4.58 -2.29 6.39
N LEU A 125 -4.89 -3.13 5.40
CA LEU A 125 -6.19 -3.78 5.25
C LEU A 125 -6.18 -5.15 5.94
N THR A 126 -7.04 -5.34 6.93
CA THR A 126 -7.14 -6.56 7.75
C THR A 126 -5.76 -7.02 8.25
N PRO A 127 -5.02 -6.15 8.97
CA PRO A 127 -3.66 -6.46 9.39
C PRO A 127 -3.61 -7.64 10.36
N LEU A 128 -2.51 -8.38 10.31
CA LEU A 128 -2.22 -9.49 11.23
C LEU A 128 -1.79 -8.93 12.60
N LEU A 129 -2.72 -8.42 13.42
CA LEU A 129 -2.40 -7.77 14.70
C LEU A 129 -2.00 -8.74 15.83
N ASP A 130 -2.19 -10.04 15.60
CA ASP A 130 -1.61 -11.14 16.40
C ASP A 130 -0.08 -11.26 16.19
N ASP A 131 0.46 -10.71 15.11
CA ASP A 131 1.89 -10.52 14.92
C ASP A 131 2.37 -9.26 15.64
N ALA A 132 3.07 -9.44 16.76
CA ALA A 132 3.56 -8.35 17.59
C ALA A 132 4.46 -7.34 16.84
N ARG A 133 5.15 -7.75 15.76
CA ARG A 133 5.95 -6.85 14.93
C ARG A 133 5.08 -5.93 14.10
N VAL A 134 4.01 -6.47 13.51
CA VAL A 134 3.01 -5.71 12.74
C VAL A 134 2.30 -4.74 13.67
N ARG A 135 1.77 -5.23 14.79
CA ARG A 135 1.09 -4.41 15.80
C ARG A 135 1.95 -3.22 16.22
N ARG A 136 3.15 -3.49 16.73
CA ARG A 136 4.04 -2.43 17.24
C ARG A 136 4.37 -1.39 16.17
N ALA A 137 4.64 -1.84 14.94
CA ALA A 137 4.94 -0.92 13.85
C ALA A 137 3.77 0.00 13.51
N ILE A 138 2.53 -0.52 13.52
CA ILE A 138 1.33 0.28 13.28
C ILE A 138 1.05 1.24 14.44
N GLU A 139 1.19 0.79 15.68
CA GLU A 139 0.92 1.61 16.89
C GLU A 139 1.89 2.79 17.05
N THR A 140 3.09 2.69 16.48
CA THR A 140 4.11 3.75 16.49
C THR A 140 4.44 4.25 15.08
N TYR A 141 3.52 4.13 14.12
CA TYR A 141 3.82 4.38 12.72
C TYR A 141 4.13 5.87 12.47
N PRO A 142 5.30 6.22 11.88
CA PRO A 142 5.77 7.60 11.86
C PRO A 142 5.23 8.44 10.68
N ALA A 143 4.48 7.83 9.76
CA ALA A 143 3.96 8.46 8.54
C ALA A 143 2.43 8.41 8.48
N PRO A 144 1.78 9.18 7.60
CA PRO A 144 0.33 9.09 7.39
C PRO A 144 -0.11 7.66 7.08
N GLY A 145 -1.24 7.24 7.64
CA GLY A 145 -1.73 5.90 7.39
C GLY A 145 -3.21 5.67 7.66
N LEU A 146 -3.69 4.53 7.20
CA LEU A 146 -5.05 4.06 7.36
C LEU A 146 -5.02 2.58 7.74
N VAL A 147 -5.62 2.23 8.88
CA VAL A 147 -5.83 0.85 9.30
C VAL A 147 -7.31 0.54 9.14
N VAL A 148 -7.63 -0.50 8.37
CA VAL A 148 -9.02 -0.98 8.24
C VAL A 148 -9.10 -2.43 8.64
N GLY A 149 -9.94 -2.76 9.62
CA GLY A 149 -10.18 -4.14 10.04
C GLY A 149 -11.65 -4.45 10.16
N GLY A 150 -11.98 -5.73 10.12
CA GLY A 150 -13.34 -6.20 10.36
C GLY A 150 -13.48 -6.72 11.78
N THR A 151 -14.57 -6.42 12.49
CA THR A 151 -14.72 -6.87 13.89
C THR A 151 -14.87 -8.38 14.04
N ASP A 152 -15.19 -9.09 12.97
CA ASP A 152 -15.32 -10.56 12.93
C ASP A 152 -14.08 -11.21 12.29
N ASP A 153 -13.04 -10.42 12.00
CA ASP A 153 -11.73 -10.92 11.60
C ASP A 153 -11.01 -11.52 12.83
N PRO A 154 -10.55 -12.78 12.77
CA PRO A 154 -9.83 -13.40 13.90
C PRO A 154 -8.53 -12.68 14.27
N HIS A 155 -7.96 -11.87 13.38
CA HIS A 155 -6.77 -11.06 13.65
C HIS A 155 -7.10 -9.69 14.25
N TRP A 156 -8.37 -9.36 14.43
CA TRP A 156 -8.84 -8.06 14.93
C TRP A 156 -9.36 -8.16 16.36
N ASP A 157 -8.52 -7.81 17.33
CA ASP A 157 -8.80 -7.84 18.77
C ASP A 157 -9.22 -6.47 19.34
N GLY A 158 -9.87 -5.64 18.51
CA GLY A 158 -10.22 -4.26 18.84
C GLY A 158 -9.35 -3.20 18.14
N GLY A 159 -8.29 -3.63 17.45
CA GLY A 159 -7.44 -2.78 16.63
C GLY A 159 -6.14 -2.33 17.32
N PRO A 160 -5.30 -1.53 16.65
CA PRO A 160 -4.08 -0.99 17.24
C PRO A 160 -4.38 0.13 18.24
N ALA A 161 -3.69 0.13 19.38
CA ALA A 161 -3.72 1.25 20.30
C ALA A 161 -2.68 2.29 19.88
N LEU A 162 -3.10 3.27 19.07
CA LEU A 162 -2.17 4.27 18.53
C LEU A 162 -1.51 5.08 19.65
N THR A 163 -0.18 5.12 19.62
CA THR A 163 0.60 5.98 20.50
C THR A 163 0.57 7.43 19.99
N PRO A 164 0.80 8.44 20.86
CA PRO A 164 0.77 9.85 20.44
C PRO A 164 1.74 10.22 19.29
N VAL A 165 2.75 9.39 19.02
CA VAL A 165 3.69 9.58 17.90
C VAL A 165 3.16 9.06 16.56
N ALA A 166 2.01 8.36 16.53
CA ALA A 166 1.41 7.85 15.32
C ALA A 166 0.88 9.01 14.46
N ALA A 167 1.70 9.48 13.52
CA ALA A 167 1.46 10.70 12.77
C ALA A 167 0.30 10.54 11.77
N GLY A 168 -0.89 11.00 12.14
CA GLY A 168 -2.05 11.04 11.22
C GLY A 168 -2.57 9.67 10.81
N VAL A 169 -2.31 8.62 11.61
CA VAL A 169 -2.86 7.29 11.36
C VAL A 169 -4.34 7.25 11.75
N GLN A 170 -5.19 6.86 10.80
CA GLN A 170 -6.62 6.65 11.02
C GLN A 170 -6.91 5.16 11.23
N VAL A 171 -7.84 4.83 12.11
CA VAL A 171 -8.29 3.45 12.35
C VAL A 171 -9.78 3.35 12.07
N TRP A 172 -10.18 2.36 11.29
CA TRP A 172 -11.57 2.07 11.00
C TRP A 172 -11.88 0.59 11.21
N ALA A 173 -12.67 0.30 12.24
CA ALA A 173 -13.27 -1.02 12.45
C ALA A 173 -14.61 -1.10 11.71
N VAL A 174 -14.74 -2.06 10.79
CA VAL A 174 -15.97 -2.33 10.05
C VAL A 174 -16.78 -3.38 10.83
N PRO A 175 -17.96 -3.01 11.37
CA PRO A 175 -18.77 -3.94 12.17
C PRO A 175 -19.25 -5.15 11.37
N GLY A 176 -19.12 -6.34 11.94
CA GLY A 176 -19.57 -7.62 11.36
C GLY A 176 -18.78 -8.08 10.13
N ALA A 177 -17.66 -7.41 9.82
CA ALA A 177 -16.88 -7.71 8.65
C ALA A 177 -15.80 -8.76 8.95
N ASN A 178 -15.60 -9.68 8.02
CA ASN A 178 -14.58 -10.72 8.10
C ASN A 178 -13.20 -10.24 7.58
N HIS A 179 -12.25 -11.16 7.48
CA HIS A 179 -10.88 -10.93 6.98
C HIS A 179 -10.76 -10.52 5.48
N SER A 180 -11.88 -10.43 4.76
CA SER A 180 -11.97 -9.85 3.41
C SER A 180 -12.78 -8.54 3.38
N LEU A 181 -13.10 -7.98 4.56
CA LEU A 181 -14.03 -6.88 4.77
C LEU A 181 -15.40 -7.11 4.11
N GLN A 182 -15.88 -8.35 4.18
CA GLN A 182 -17.23 -8.72 3.76
C GLN A 182 -18.10 -8.94 4.99
N VAL A 183 -19.32 -8.43 4.92
CA VAL A 183 -20.39 -8.63 5.91
C VAL A 183 -21.44 -9.62 5.36
N PRO A 184 -22.37 -10.14 6.18
CA PRO A 184 -23.47 -11.03 5.74
C PRO A 184 -24.52 -10.40 4.80
N SER A 185 -24.12 -9.54 3.87
CA SER A 185 -24.94 -8.96 2.81
C SER A 185 -24.06 -8.49 1.68
N TRP A 186 -24.23 -9.04 0.47
CA TRP A 186 -23.41 -8.67 -0.68
C TRP A 186 -23.49 -7.17 -1.00
N ARG A 187 -24.67 -6.56 -0.85
CA ARG A 187 -24.85 -5.11 -1.08
C ARG A 187 -24.10 -4.28 -0.05
N ALA A 188 -24.15 -4.70 1.22
CA ALA A 188 -23.42 -4.01 2.27
C ALA A 188 -21.91 -4.19 2.09
N SER A 189 -21.45 -5.39 1.74
CA SER A 189 -20.05 -5.65 1.39
C SER A 189 -19.57 -4.75 0.25
N VAL A 190 -20.34 -4.60 -0.83
CA VAL A 190 -19.98 -3.66 -1.92
C VAL A 190 -19.87 -2.22 -1.41
N ARG A 191 -20.80 -1.75 -0.56
CA ARG A 191 -20.70 -0.42 0.04
C ARG A 191 -19.46 -0.27 0.93
N THR A 192 -19.14 -1.29 1.72
CA THR A 192 -17.88 -1.33 2.49
C THR A 192 -16.67 -1.20 1.58
N GLN A 193 -16.65 -1.90 0.44
CA GLN A 193 -15.55 -1.77 -0.53
C GLN A 193 -15.45 -0.34 -1.07
N CYS A 194 -16.57 0.31 -1.41
CA CYS A 194 -16.58 1.72 -1.83
C CYS A 194 -15.98 2.62 -0.74
N GLU A 195 -16.40 2.48 0.52
CA GLU A 195 -15.90 3.33 1.60
C GLU A 195 -14.41 3.07 1.90
N VAL A 196 -13.93 1.83 1.79
CA VAL A 196 -12.48 1.55 1.85
C VAL A 196 -11.76 2.32 0.74
N THR A 197 -12.23 2.21 -0.50
CA THR A 197 -11.63 2.90 -1.65
C THR A 197 -11.61 4.41 -1.46
N ASP A 198 -12.71 5.01 -1.01
CA ASP A 198 -12.81 6.45 -0.74
C ASP A 198 -11.80 6.90 0.33
N ARG A 199 -11.64 6.12 1.41
CA ARG A 199 -10.66 6.41 2.46
C ARG A 199 -9.22 6.27 1.98
N VAL A 200 -8.93 5.29 1.11
CA VAL A 200 -7.61 5.15 0.49
C VAL A 200 -7.30 6.36 -0.39
N LEU A 201 -8.25 6.79 -1.23
CA LEU A 201 -8.10 8.00 -2.04
C LEU A 201 -7.94 9.25 -1.18
N ALA A 202 -8.73 9.38 -0.12
CA ALA A 202 -8.63 10.53 0.79
C ALA A 202 -7.25 10.61 1.45
N LEU A 203 -6.69 9.47 1.89
CA LEU A 203 -5.31 9.42 2.39
C LEU A 203 -4.34 9.85 1.29
N ALA A 204 -4.42 9.24 0.10
CA ALA A 204 -3.51 9.51 -1.01
C ALA A 204 -3.47 10.99 -1.41
N ARG A 205 -4.64 11.62 -1.57
CA ARG A 205 -4.79 13.04 -1.91
C ARG A 205 -4.30 13.99 -0.80
N GLY A 206 -4.28 13.51 0.44
CA GLY A 206 -3.79 14.27 1.59
C GLY A 206 -2.26 14.21 1.77
N LEU A 207 -1.55 13.40 0.99
CA LEU A 207 -0.10 13.30 1.09
C LEU A 207 0.57 14.55 0.51
N PRO A 208 1.61 15.09 1.17
CA PRO A 208 2.34 16.23 0.65
C PRO A 208 3.05 15.83 -0.64
N ALA A 209 3.02 16.71 -1.65
CA ALA A 209 3.89 16.55 -2.82
C ALA A 209 5.34 16.35 -2.35
N GLY A 210 6.07 15.46 -3.03
CA GLY A 210 7.42 15.11 -2.59
C GLY A 210 8.36 16.30 -2.58
N ARG A 211 9.50 16.13 -1.92
CA ARG A 211 10.44 17.22 -1.64
C ARG A 211 10.96 17.78 -2.97
N ALA A 212 10.58 19.01 -3.32
CA ALA A 212 11.13 19.68 -4.49
C ALA A 212 12.66 19.62 -4.44
N PRO A 213 13.35 19.29 -5.55
CA PRO A 213 14.80 19.36 -5.59
C PRO A 213 15.20 20.78 -5.20
N SER A 214 16.06 20.91 -4.19
CA SER A 214 16.69 22.17 -3.86
C SER A 214 17.38 22.68 -5.13
N GLY A 215 16.79 23.68 -5.78
CA GLY A 215 17.34 24.28 -6.99
C GLY A 215 18.79 24.72 -6.75
N PRO A 216 19.63 24.78 -7.80
CA PRO A 216 21.03 25.11 -7.65
C PRO A 216 21.14 26.46 -6.94
N GLY A 217 21.76 26.43 -5.76
CA GLY A 217 21.95 27.60 -4.91
C GLY A 217 22.49 28.75 -5.76
N ALA A 218 21.77 29.87 -5.74
CA ALA A 218 22.26 31.11 -6.29
C ALA A 218 23.64 31.38 -5.69
N ARG A 219 24.68 31.31 -6.55
CA ARG A 219 25.98 31.87 -6.21
C ARG A 219 25.77 33.36 -6.08
N VAL A 220 25.69 33.82 -4.83
CA VAL A 220 25.85 35.23 -4.52
C VAL A 220 27.25 35.61 -5.03
N SER A 221 27.25 36.54 -5.98
CA SER A 221 28.46 37.17 -6.54
C SER A 221 29.09 38.12 -5.53
#